data_AF-A0AAW5JT83-F1
#
_entry.id   AF-A0AAW5JT83-F1
#
_cell.length_a   1.000
_cell.length_b   1.000
_cell.length_c   1.000
_cell.angle_alpha   90.00
_cell.angle_beta   90.00
_cell.angle_gamma   90.00
#
_symmetry.space_group_name_H-M   'P 1'
#
loop_
_entity.id
_entity.type
_entity.pdbx_description
1 polymer ?
#
loop_
_entity_poly.entity_id
_entity_poly.type
_entity_poly.pdbx_seq_one_letter_code
_entity_poly.pdbx_strand_id
1 'polypeptide(L)'
;VEALASTRVMTDGQSETVLTGNLVMALFNHDTSRDQDPQLHTHVVVANVTQHNGEWKTLSSDKVGKTGFSENVLANRIAFGKIYQSELRQRVEAL
;
A
#
# COMPACT_ATOMS: atom_id res chain seq x y z
N VAL A 1 3.46 4.27 1.31
CA VAL A 1 2.25 3.44 1.14
C VAL A 1 1.35 3.51 2.36
N GLU A 2 1.87 3.27 3.57
CA GLU A 2 1.11 3.37 4.82
C GLU A 2 0.34 4.68 5.01
N ALA A 3 0.92 5.83 4.61
CA ALA A 3 0.22 7.12 4.66
C ALA A 3 -1.08 7.19 3.85
N LEU A 4 -1.31 6.26 2.91
CA LEU A 4 -2.57 6.15 2.16
C LEU A 4 -3.58 5.19 2.82
N ALA A 5 -3.17 4.47 3.88
CA ALA A 5 -4.03 3.54 4.58
C ALA A 5 -5.30 4.23 5.03
N SER A 6 -6.43 3.63 4.70
CA SER A 6 -7.74 4.16 4.98
C SER A 6 -8.73 3.03 5.19
N THR A 7 -9.82 3.34 5.90
CA THR A 7 -10.96 2.45 6.11
C THR A 7 -12.25 3.17 5.73
N ARG A 8 -13.33 2.41 5.60
CA ARG A 8 -14.67 2.94 5.36
C ARG A 8 -15.36 3.15 6.71
N VAL A 9 -15.92 4.32 6.93
CA VAL A 9 -16.75 4.66 8.09
C VAL A 9 -18.15 5.02 7.61
N MET A 10 -19.17 4.67 8.37
CA MET A 10 -20.55 5.07 8.09
C MET A 10 -21.05 5.95 9.23
N THR A 11 -21.49 7.15 8.87
CA THR A 11 -22.01 8.17 9.80
C THR A 11 -23.38 8.59 9.28
N ASP A 12 -24.43 8.47 10.09
CA ASP A 12 -25.82 8.83 9.73
C ASP A 12 -26.30 8.25 8.38
N GLY A 13 -25.91 7.00 8.09
CA GLY A 13 -26.27 6.29 6.86
C GLY A 13 -25.46 6.68 5.62
N GLN A 14 -24.52 7.61 5.74
CA GLN A 14 -23.60 8.00 4.67
C GLN A 14 -22.24 7.35 4.88
N SER A 15 -21.68 6.76 3.81
CA SER A 15 -20.38 6.11 3.85
C SER A 15 -19.30 7.08 3.39
N GLU A 16 -18.20 7.13 4.12
CA GLU A 16 -17.01 7.91 3.78
C GLU A 16 -15.72 7.09 3.95
N THR A 17 -14.67 7.51 3.24
CA THR A 17 -13.33 6.92 3.39
C THR A 17 -12.51 7.83 4.30
N VAL A 18 -11.95 7.27 5.38
CA VAL A 18 -11.15 8.00 6.37
C VAL A 18 -9.75 7.41 6.42
N LEU A 19 -8.72 8.27 6.44
CA LEU A 19 -7.33 7.85 6.59
C LEU A 19 -7.08 7.30 7.99
N THR A 20 -6.39 6.17 8.07
CA THR A 20 -5.99 5.51 9.32
C THR A 20 -4.49 5.58 9.56
N GLY A 21 -3.69 5.67 8.48
CA GLY A 21 -2.24 5.85 8.57
C GLY A 21 -1.47 4.70 9.23
N ASN A 22 -2.05 3.50 9.30
CA ASN A 22 -1.40 2.32 9.87
C ASN A 22 -1.75 1.05 9.09
N LEU A 23 -0.76 0.15 8.92
CA LEU A 23 -0.91 -1.12 8.22
C LEU A 23 -0.23 -2.26 8.98
N VAL A 24 -0.69 -3.49 8.74
CA VAL A 24 0.07 -4.71 9.03
C VAL A 24 0.64 -5.24 7.71
N MET A 25 1.97 -5.36 7.63
CA MET A 25 2.68 -5.77 6.40
C MET A 25 3.72 -6.85 6.69
N ALA A 26 3.88 -7.78 5.76
CA ALA A 26 4.96 -8.75 5.74
C ALA A 26 5.80 -8.60 4.47
N LEU A 27 7.12 -8.57 4.62
CA LEU A 27 8.07 -8.36 3.52
C LEU A 27 8.82 -9.66 3.24
N PHE A 28 8.70 -10.17 2.02
CA PHE A 28 9.39 -11.38 1.58
C PHE A 28 10.31 -11.03 0.41
N ASN A 29 11.63 -11.19 0.60
CA ASN A 29 12.62 -10.95 -0.44
C ASN A 29 12.86 -12.22 -1.24
N HIS A 30 12.72 -12.11 -2.56
CA HIS A 30 12.94 -13.18 -3.53
C HIS A 30 13.98 -12.72 -4.56
N ASP A 31 14.60 -13.67 -5.24
CA ASP A 31 15.74 -13.46 -6.14
C ASP A 31 15.50 -13.93 -7.58
N THR A 32 14.38 -14.62 -7.84
CA THR A 32 14.11 -15.31 -9.10
C THR A 32 12.76 -14.90 -9.67
N SER A 33 12.71 -14.61 -10.96
CA SER A 33 11.49 -14.20 -11.68
C SER A 33 10.56 -15.37 -11.96
N ARG A 34 9.36 -15.09 -12.50
CA ARG A 34 8.44 -16.13 -12.98
C ARG A 34 9.01 -16.97 -14.12
N ASP A 35 9.90 -16.38 -14.91
CA ASP A 35 10.58 -17.02 -16.05
C ASP A 35 11.92 -17.66 -15.62
N GLN A 36 12.20 -17.72 -14.32
CA GLN A 36 13.42 -18.27 -13.70
C GLN A 36 14.71 -17.48 -13.95
N ASP A 37 14.59 -16.23 -14.39
CA ASP A 37 15.72 -15.31 -14.50
C ASP A 37 16.03 -14.61 -13.17
N PRO A 38 17.29 -14.16 -12.94
CA PRO A 38 17.63 -13.32 -11.80
C PRO A 38 16.78 -12.05 -11.78
N GLN A 39 16.01 -11.88 -10.70
CA GLN A 39 15.16 -10.72 -10.48
C GLN A 39 14.97 -10.52 -8.98
N LEU A 40 15.82 -9.68 -8.37
CA LEU A 40 15.66 -9.27 -6.98
C LEU A 40 14.37 -8.46 -6.82
N HIS A 41 13.45 -8.94 -5.99
CA HIS A 41 12.20 -8.25 -5.69
C HIS A 41 11.69 -8.57 -4.28
N THR A 42 10.85 -7.68 -3.75
CA THR A 42 10.20 -7.86 -2.45
C THR A 42 8.70 -7.95 -2.63
N HIS A 43 8.09 -9.04 -2.18
CA HIS A 43 6.65 -9.10 -1.96
C HIS A 43 6.32 -8.40 -0.65
N VAL A 44 5.75 -7.20 -0.74
CA VAL A 44 5.16 -6.51 0.41
C VAL A 44 3.69 -6.89 0.51
N VAL A 45 3.39 -7.89 1.32
CA VAL A 45 2.01 -8.37 1.55
C VAL A 45 1.36 -7.47 2.60
N VAL A 46 0.30 -6.76 2.19
CA VAL A 46 -0.49 -5.89 3.08
C VAL A 46 -1.73 -6.66 3.54
N ALA A 47 -1.89 -6.85 4.84
CA ALA A 47 -3.09 -7.49 5.38
C ALA A 47 -4.29 -6.54 5.26
N ASN A 48 -5.49 -7.09 5.01
CA ASN A 48 -6.74 -6.31 4.91
C ASN A 48 -7.27 -5.91 6.31
N VAL A 49 -6.41 -5.28 7.11
CA VAL A 49 -6.73 -4.78 8.44
C VAL A 49 -6.00 -3.46 8.68
N THR A 50 -6.69 -2.53 9.33
CA THR A 50 -6.14 -1.27 9.82
C THR A 50 -6.90 -0.85 11.07
N GLN A 51 -6.24 -0.19 12.01
CA GLN A 51 -6.86 0.27 13.25
C GLN A 51 -7.43 1.68 13.07
N HIS A 52 -8.66 1.89 13.52
CA HIS A 52 -9.31 3.19 13.57
C HIS A 52 -10.13 3.30 14.85
N ASN A 53 -9.81 4.28 15.72
CA ASN A 53 -10.45 4.49 17.02
C ASN A 53 -10.51 3.24 17.92
N GLY A 54 -9.41 2.49 17.99
CA GLY A 54 -9.28 1.28 18.82
C GLY A 54 -9.87 0.01 18.20
N GLU A 55 -10.59 0.12 17.08
CA GLU A 55 -11.19 -1.02 16.38
C GLU A 55 -10.36 -1.43 15.16
N TRP A 56 -10.31 -2.73 14.88
CA TRP A 56 -9.75 -3.25 13.63
C TRP A 56 -10.84 -3.27 12.54
N LYS A 57 -10.55 -2.64 11.41
CA LYS A 57 -11.45 -2.55 10.25
C LYS A 57 -10.74 -3.00 8.99
N THR A 58 -11.49 -3.32 7.94
CA THR A 58 -10.92 -3.61 6.63
C THR A 58 -10.35 -2.35 5.99
N LEU A 59 -9.39 -2.50 5.09
CA LEU A 59 -8.94 -1.41 4.24
C LEU A 59 -10.08 -0.97 3.32
N SER A 60 -10.14 0.33 3.03
CA SER A 60 -11.17 0.92 2.20
C SER A 60 -11.02 0.45 0.74
N SER A 61 -12.15 0.23 0.08
CA SER A 61 -12.25 0.11 -1.37
C SER A 61 -13.43 0.93 -1.84
N ASP A 62 -13.21 1.71 -2.89
CA ASP A 62 -14.25 2.50 -3.55
C ASP A 62 -13.89 2.62 -5.04
N LYS A 63 -14.39 1.69 -5.85
CA LYS A 63 -14.10 1.66 -7.28
C LYS A 63 -14.78 2.78 -8.08
N VAL A 64 -15.84 3.39 -7.52
CA VAL A 64 -16.62 4.42 -8.21
C VAL A 64 -15.98 5.79 -7.97
N GLY A 65 -15.85 6.20 -6.70
CA GLY A 65 -15.23 7.47 -6.33
C GLY A 65 -13.71 7.43 -6.32
N LYS A 66 -13.09 6.23 -6.41
CA LYS A 66 -11.64 6.01 -6.34
C LYS A 66 -10.99 6.60 -5.09
N THR A 67 -11.76 6.66 -4.00
CA THR A 67 -11.29 7.17 -2.71
C THR A 67 -10.62 6.09 -1.85
N GLY A 68 -10.78 4.82 -2.19
CA GLY A 68 -10.28 3.68 -1.41
C GLY A 68 -8.76 3.50 -1.46
N PHE A 69 -8.24 2.70 -0.54
CA PHE A 69 -6.82 2.40 -0.40
C PHE A 69 -6.24 1.75 -1.66
N SER A 70 -6.87 0.69 -2.17
CA SER A 70 -6.40 -0.02 -3.37
C SER A 70 -6.40 0.87 -4.60
N GLU A 71 -7.43 1.70 -4.75
CA GLU A 71 -7.54 2.61 -5.89
C GLU A 71 -6.45 3.70 -5.84
N ASN A 72 -6.18 4.26 -4.67
CA ASN A 72 -5.11 5.23 -4.49
C ASN A 72 -3.71 4.63 -4.70
N VAL A 73 -3.48 3.39 -4.24
CA VAL A 73 -2.22 2.67 -4.52
C VAL A 73 -2.04 2.47 -6.02
N LEU A 74 -3.09 2.05 -6.72
CA LEU A 74 -3.04 1.83 -8.16
C LEU A 74 -2.84 3.13 -8.95
N ALA A 75 -3.54 4.21 -8.57
CA ALA A 75 -3.40 5.52 -9.20
C ALA A 75 -1.98 6.08 -9.07
N ASN A 76 -1.29 5.77 -7.96
CA ASN A 76 0.06 6.24 -7.67
C ASN A 76 1.18 5.23 -7.99
N ARG A 77 0.87 4.12 -8.68
CA ARG A 77 1.83 3.02 -8.90
C ARG A 77 3.17 3.46 -9.52
N ILE A 78 3.13 4.39 -10.47
CA ILE A 78 4.35 4.91 -11.13
C ILE A 78 5.15 5.80 -10.18
N ALA A 79 4.47 6.63 -9.38
CA ALA A 79 5.12 7.48 -8.39
C ALA A 79 5.82 6.63 -7.31
N PHE A 80 5.17 5.57 -6.81
CA PHE A 80 5.80 4.65 -5.87
C PHE A 80 7.00 3.91 -6.47
N GLY A 81 6.91 3.47 -7.73
CA GLY A 81 8.06 2.91 -8.44
C GLY A 81 9.23 3.89 -8.51
N LYS A 82 8.97 5.17 -8.77
CA LYS A 82 10.01 6.22 -8.78
C LYS A 82 10.62 6.49 -7.41
N ILE A 83 9.81 6.50 -6.34
CA ILE A 83 10.32 6.66 -4.96
C ILE A 83 11.27 5.51 -4.63
N TYR A 84 10.87 4.27 -4.90
CA TYR A 84 11.70 3.08 -4.69
C TYR A 84 13.03 3.17 -5.46
N GLN A 85 12.97 3.46 -6.77
CA GLN A 85 14.18 3.55 -7.60
C GLN A 85 15.08 4.71 -7.20
N SER A 86 14.52 5.86 -6.82
CA SER A 86 15.28 7.03 -6.37
C SER A 86 16.05 6.72 -5.08
N GLU A 87 15.37 6.11 -4.10
CA GLU A 87 15.99 5.70 -2.84
C GLU A 87 17.09 4.66 -3.06
N LEU A 88 16.82 3.64 -3.89
CA LEU A 88 17.80 2.62 -4.22
C LEU A 88 19.02 3.22 -4.93
N ARG A 89 18.79 4.11 -5.90
CA ARG A 89 19.87 4.81 -6.61
C ARG A 89 20.78 5.56 -5.64
N GLN A 90 20.22 6.35 -4.72
CA GLN A 90 21.00 7.10 -3.74
C GLN A 90 21.87 6.19 -2.88
N ARG A 91 21.35 5.04 -2.45
CA ARG A 91 22.11 4.06 -1.68
C ARG A 91 23.23 3.42 -2.48
N VAL A 92 22.98 3.09 -3.75
CA VAL A 92 23.97 2.46 -4.64
C VAL A 92 25.08 3.45 -5.03
N GLU A 93 24.74 4.71 -5.30
CA GLU A 93 25.73 5.77 -5.60
C GLU A 93 26.62 6.11 -4.38
N ALA A 94 26.20 5.76 -3.17
CA ALA A 94 26.94 5.99 -1.93
C ALA A 94 27.87 4.82 -1.54
N LEU A 95 27.86 3.71 -2.28
CA LEU A 95 28.79 2.58 -2.10
C LEU A 95 30.16 2.88 -2.71
#